data_AF-A0AAD5WCM8-F1
#
_entry.id   AF-A0AAD5WCM8-F1
#
_cell.length_a   1.000
_cell.length_b   1.000
_cell.length_c   1.000
_cell.angle_alpha   90.00
_cell.angle_beta   90.00
_cell.angle_gamma   90.00
#
_symmetry.space_group_name_H-M   'P 1'
#
loop_
_entity.id
_entity.type
_entity.pdbx_description
1 polymer ?
#
loop_
_entity_poly.entity_id
_entity_poly.type
_entity_poly.pdbx_seq_one_letter_code
_entity_poly.pdbx_strand_id
1 'polypeptide(L)'
;MEEISSNVERLIPLSLDPGLRSRHSSKAKREEEAQLHPSDKMEGILPSNSNENERLKGNHKTSPAFVNYLSVEAVVGLVRRHPVSFMFSVALLFFMGVEYTIPMVPSDSPPLDLGFRFTESLNTGLAARPNLNSLLAALNTLFVAMQSTYIFWSLLVEGRPRATIASLFMFTCRGILGSSTQLPLPKEFLGSGADFPVGNVSFFLFFSGHVAGSMIASLDMRRMKRYKMAWSFDALNILQAIRLLASRGHYTIDLATGLGAGFLFDILAGQYLECKGQKRHMLAEEDAIFCRCCCNCKQTQHSIATS
;
A
#
# COMPACT_ATOMS: atom_id res chain seq x y z
N MET A 1 45.97 -12.76 33.72
CA MET A 1 44.52 -12.91 33.45
C MET A 1 44.14 -11.98 32.30
N GLU A 2 44.81 -12.04 31.15
CA GLU A 2 44.94 -13.17 30.22
C GLU A 2 43.65 -13.49 29.46
N GLU A 3 43.83 -13.62 28.16
CA GLU A 3 42.87 -14.06 27.16
C GLU A 3 42.36 -15.48 27.44
N ILE A 4 41.21 -15.85 26.86
CA ILE A 4 41.00 -17.15 26.20
C ILE A 4 39.77 -17.09 25.30
N SER A 5 39.96 -17.48 24.02
CA SER A 5 39.01 -18.05 23.04
C SER A 5 37.59 -17.43 22.92
N SER A 6 37.13 -16.85 21.80
CA SER A 6 37.23 -17.25 20.38
C SER A 6 36.58 -18.59 20.03
N ASN A 7 36.02 -18.66 18.81
CA ASN A 7 35.51 -19.85 18.08
C ASN A 7 34.10 -20.38 18.42
N VAL A 8 33.06 -19.75 17.84
CA VAL A 8 31.96 -20.51 17.19
C VAL A 8 31.59 -19.81 15.86
N GLU A 9 32.38 -20.08 14.82
CA GLU A 9 32.08 -19.71 13.43
C GLU A 9 32.50 -20.90 12.54
N ARG A 10 31.73 -21.18 11.46
CA ARG A 10 31.68 -22.42 10.63
C ARG A 10 30.78 -23.53 11.24
N LEU A 11 29.96 -24.28 10.50
CA LEU A 11 29.72 -24.49 9.04
C LEU A 11 28.23 -24.96 8.90
N ILE A 12 27.42 -24.69 7.86
CA ILE A 12 27.50 -25.17 6.46
C ILE A 12 26.44 -24.43 5.58
N PRO A 13 26.55 -24.41 4.22
CA PRO A 13 25.93 -23.39 3.35
C PRO A 13 24.93 -23.91 2.30
N LEU A 14 24.32 -22.98 1.53
CA LEU A 14 23.81 -23.09 0.13
C LEU A 14 23.37 -21.67 -0.31
N SER A 15 24.17 -20.84 -0.98
CA SER A 15 24.63 -20.91 -2.38
C SER A 15 23.52 -20.82 -3.44
N LEU A 16 23.30 -19.60 -3.96
CA LEU A 16 22.90 -19.35 -5.36
C LEU A 16 23.31 -17.92 -5.75
N ASP A 17 24.31 -17.83 -6.63
CA ASP A 17 25.04 -16.61 -7.01
C ASP A 17 24.42 -15.92 -8.24
N PRO A 18 24.57 -14.58 -8.46
CA PRO A 18 23.88 -13.86 -9.53
C PRO A 18 24.77 -13.32 -10.67
N GLY A 19 24.14 -12.92 -11.78
CA GLY A 19 24.75 -12.26 -12.95
C GLY A 19 24.74 -13.15 -14.21
N LEU A 20 24.74 -12.67 -15.47
CA LEU A 20 24.67 -11.35 -16.13
C LEU A 20 23.97 -11.56 -17.52
N ARG A 21 23.65 -10.61 -18.42
CA ARG A 21 23.97 -9.17 -18.59
C ARG A 21 22.85 -8.41 -19.38
N SER A 22 23.23 -7.35 -20.09
CA SER A 22 22.56 -6.54 -21.12
C SER A 22 21.88 -7.32 -22.27
N ARG A 23 20.75 -6.90 -22.86
CA ARG A 23 20.45 -5.69 -23.69
C ARG A 23 21.17 -5.66 -25.06
N HIS A 24 20.44 -5.17 -26.08
CA HIS A 24 20.71 -5.17 -27.53
C HIS A 24 20.51 -6.54 -28.22
N SER A 25 20.05 -6.63 -29.48
CA SER A 25 19.72 -5.56 -30.45
C SER A 25 18.49 -5.86 -31.33
N SER A 26 18.08 -4.81 -32.04
CA SER A 26 17.02 -4.68 -33.04
C SER A 26 17.03 -5.66 -34.21
N LYS A 27 15.83 -5.88 -34.78
CA LYS A 27 15.51 -5.95 -36.22
C LYS A 27 16.72 -6.15 -37.18
N ALA A 28 16.93 -7.36 -37.69
CA ALA A 28 17.52 -7.61 -39.01
C ALA A 28 17.44 -9.10 -39.40
N LYS A 29 16.37 -9.50 -40.10
CA LYS A 29 16.45 -10.41 -41.26
C LYS A 29 15.12 -10.45 -42.01
N ARG A 30 15.09 -9.67 -43.08
CA ARG A 30 14.21 -9.80 -44.24
C ARG A 30 15.14 -10.14 -45.41
N GLU A 31 14.60 -10.70 -46.48
CA GLU A 31 15.28 -11.01 -47.75
C GLU A 31 16.15 -12.29 -47.77
N GLU A 32 16.26 -12.85 -48.99
CA GLU A 32 16.47 -14.28 -49.35
C GLU A 32 15.34 -15.21 -48.86
N GLU A 33 14.55 -15.89 -49.69
CA GLU A 33 14.67 -16.18 -51.14
C GLU A 33 13.40 -15.83 -51.94
N ALA A 34 13.62 -15.40 -53.18
CA ALA A 34 12.71 -15.54 -54.32
C ALA A 34 13.59 -16.06 -55.48
N GLN A 35 13.14 -16.78 -56.51
CA GLN A 35 11.84 -16.92 -57.16
C GLN A 35 11.78 -18.31 -57.85
N LEU A 36 10.60 -18.89 -58.08
CA LEU A 36 10.17 -19.30 -59.45
C LEU A 36 8.67 -19.65 -59.51
N HIS A 37 8.02 -19.20 -60.58
CA HIS A 37 6.65 -19.49 -61.05
C HIS A 37 6.80 -20.28 -62.40
N PRO A 38 5.75 -20.66 -63.18
CA PRO A 38 4.29 -20.42 -63.05
C PRO A 38 3.32 -21.60 -63.38
N SER A 39 2.00 -21.34 -63.25
CA SER A 39 0.82 -21.85 -64.01
C SER A 39 0.59 -23.37 -64.21
N ASP A 40 -0.60 -23.96 -64.02
CA ASP A 40 -1.93 -23.68 -64.60
C ASP A 40 -3.06 -24.32 -63.74
N LYS A 41 -4.31 -23.81 -63.64
CA LYS A 41 -5.52 -24.16 -64.46
C LYS A 41 -5.78 -25.69 -64.63
N MET A 42 -7.00 -26.26 -64.54
CA MET A 42 -8.37 -25.76 -64.35
C MET A 42 -9.34 -26.97 -64.11
N GLU A 43 -10.51 -26.73 -63.51
CA GLU A 43 -11.76 -27.57 -63.52
C GLU A 43 -11.78 -29.06 -63.07
N GLY A 44 -12.52 -29.30 -61.98
CA GLY A 44 -13.81 -30.05 -62.00
C GLY A 44 -13.85 -31.58 -62.21
N ILE A 45 -14.47 -32.29 -61.26
CA ILE A 45 -15.53 -33.32 -61.41
C ILE A 45 -15.73 -34.09 -60.07
N LEU A 46 -16.98 -34.25 -59.63
CA LEU A 46 -17.39 -35.11 -58.51
C LEU A 46 -17.69 -36.54 -59.02
N PRO A 47 -17.54 -37.57 -58.18
CA PRO A 47 -18.77 -38.17 -57.66
C PRO A 47 -18.73 -38.63 -56.18
N SER A 48 -19.91 -39.10 -55.77
CA SER A 48 -20.37 -39.77 -54.54
C SER A 48 -19.43 -40.88 -53.97
N ASN A 49 -19.66 -41.47 -52.79
CA ASN A 49 -20.93 -41.69 -52.07
C ASN A 49 -20.72 -42.06 -50.57
N SER A 50 -21.83 -42.11 -49.81
CA SER A 50 -22.07 -42.92 -48.60
C SER A 50 -21.03 -42.94 -47.45
N ASN A 51 -21.38 -42.31 -46.31
CA ASN A 51 -21.50 -43.00 -45.00
C ASN A 51 -22.00 -42.02 -43.90
N GLU A 52 -23.31 -41.73 -43.92
CA GLU A 52 -24.03 -41.27 -42.73
C GLU A 52 -24.59 -42.48 -41.94
N ASN A 53 -24.92 -42.25 -40.66
CA ASN A 53 -25.46 -43.20 -39.68
C ASN A 53 -24.49 -44.25 -39.10
N GLU A 54 -23.77 -43.87 -38.04
CA GLU A 54 -24.02 -44.52 -36.73
C GLU A 54 -23.61 -43.62 -35.53
N ARG A 55 -24.38 -43.73 -34.44
CA ARG A 55 -24.03 -43.36 -33.04
C ARG A 55 -23.83 -41.89 -32.65
N LEU A 56 -24.89 -41.09 -32.81
CA LEU A 56 -25.22 -40.07 -31.80
C LEU A 56 -25.78 -40.71 -30.53
N LYS A 57 -24.97 -40.83 -29.46
CA LYS A 57 -25.43 -41.09 -28.08
C LYS A 57 -24.42 -40.65 -27.01
N GLY A 58 -23.97 -39.40 -27.09
CA GLY A 58 -23.18 -38.74 -26.05
C GLY A 58 -24.07 -38.12 -24.97
N ASN A 59 -24.27 -38.83 -23.85
CA ASN A 59 -25.17 -38.40 -22.77
C ASN A 59 -24.53 -37.28 -21.92
N HIS A 60 -24.72 -36.02 -22.33
CA HIS A 60 -24.07 -34.87 -21.71
C HIS A 60 -24.72 -34.49 -20.37
N LYS A 61 -24.44 -35.27 -19.32
CA LYS A 61 -24.77 -34.91 -17.93
C LYS A 61 -24.12 -33.57 -17.59
N THR A 62 -24.93 -32.51 -17.52
CA THR A 62 -24.56 -31.22 -16.94
C THR A 62 -24.41 -31.36 -15.43
N SER A 63 -23.25 -31.85 -14.98
CA SER A 63 -22.89 -31.81 -13.57
C SER A 63 -22.78 -30.34 -13.13
N PRO A 64 -23.42 -29.92 -12.01
CA PRO A 64 -23.37 -28.53 -11.56
C PRO A 64 -21.95 -28.20 -11.10
N ALA A 65 -21.23 -27.42 -11.91
CA ALA A 65 -19.84 -27.01 -11.68
C ALA A 65 -19.59 -26.32 -10.33
N PHE A 66 -20.64 -25.90 -9.64
CA PHE A 66 -20.60 -25.26 -8.33
C PHE A 66 -20.25 -26.24 -7.17
N VAL A 67 -20.63 -27.52 -7.28
CA VAL A 67 -20.52 -28.47 -6.15
C VAL A 67 -19.08 -28.93 -5.91
N ASN A 68 -18.24 -28.98 -6.95
CA ASN A 68 -16.83 -29.40 -6.84
C ASN A 68 -15.91 -28.37 -6.14
N TYR A 69 -16.35 -27.12 -5.97
CA TYR A 69 -15.56 -26.09 -5.27
C TYR A 69 -15.59 -26.20 -3.74
N LEU A 70 -16.46 -27.05 -3.18
CA LEU A 70 -16.52 -27.31 -1.74
C LEU A 70 -15.70 -28.55 -1.31
N SER A 71 -14.86 -29.09 -2.19
CA SER A 71 -13.88 -30.12 -1.82
C SER A 71 -12.86 -29.57 -0.81
N VAL A 72 -12.42 -30.41 0.14
CA VAL A 72 -11.34 -30.09 1.08
C VAL A 72 -10.08 -29.62 0.35
N GLU A 73 -9.78 -30.20 -0.81
CA GLU A 73 -8.65 -29.81 -1.66
C GLU A 73 -8.80 -28.39 -2.23
N ALA A 74 -10.03 -27.99 -2.58
CA ALA A 74 -10.32 -26.65 -3.08
C ALA A 74 -10.20 -25.60 -1.95
N VAL A 75 -10.66 -25.92 -0.74
CA VAL A 75 -10.48 -25.07 0.45
C VAL A 75 -9.00 -24.93 0.80
N VAL A 76 -8.24 -26.04 0.85
CA VAL A 76 -6.79 -26.02 1.09
C VAL A 76 -6.04 -25.27 -0.01
N GLY A 77 -6.46 -25.39 -1.27
CA GLY A 77 -5.94 -24.62 -2.40
C GLY A 77 -6.20 -23.12 -2.25
N LEU A 78 -7.41 -22.73 -1.82
CA LEU A 78 -7.78 -21.34 -1.56
C LEU A 78 -6.97 -20.73 -0.41
N VAL A 79 -6.81 -21.47 0.70
CA VAL A 79 -5.97 -21.06 1.84
C VAL A 79 -4.52 -20.83 1.43
N ARG A 80 -3.94 -21.73 0.61
CA ARG A 80 -2.55 -21.60 0.14
C ARG A 80 -2.36 -20.46 -0.87
N ARG A 81 -3.33 -20.21 -1.74
CA ARG A 81 -3.23 -19.21 -2.81
C ARG A 81 -3.62 -17.80 -2.36
N HIS A 82 -4.58 -17.68 -1.44
CA HIS A 82 -5.13 -16.43 -0.94
C HIS A 82 -5.35 -16.46 0.59
N PRO A 83 -4.27 -16.67 1.38
CA PRO A 83 -4.38 -16.82 2.84
C PRO A 83 -5.01 -15.61 3.52
N VAL A 84 -4.69 -14.39 3.05
CA VAL A 84 -5.26 -13.14 3.59
C VAL A 84 -6.77 -13.10 3.35
N SER A 85 -7.23 -13.32 2.11
CA SER A 85 -8.67 -13.31 1.79
C SER A 85 -9.43 -14.39 2.56
N PHE A 86 -8.86 -15.59 2.72
CA PHE A 86 -9.46 -16.64 3.55
C PHE A 86 -9.59 -16.22 5.02
N MET A 87 -8.53 -15.65 5.61
CA MET A 87 -8.57 -15.13 6.98
C MET A 87 -9.62 -14.02 7.15
N PHE A 88 -9.76 -13.13 6.17
CA PHE A 88 -10.84 -12.12 6.18
C PHE A 88 -12.23 -12.75 6.08
N SER A 89 -12.44 -13.80 5.27
CA SER A 89 -13.72 -14.52 5.22
C SER A 89 -14.06 -15.20 6.54
N VAL A 90 -13.09 -15.85 7.19
CA VAL A 90 -13.28 -16.46 8.53
C VAL A 90 -13.57 -15.38 9.58
N ALA A 91 -12.82 -14.28 9.57
CA ALA A 91 -13.04 -13.16 10.48
C ALA A 91 -14.42 -12.51 10.27
N LEU A 92 -14.87 -12.35 9.02
CA LEU A 92 -16.21 -11.82 8.69
C LEU A 92 -17.31 -12.70 9.29
N LEU A 93 -17.25 -14.02 9.08
CA LEU A 93 -18.24 -14.95 9.64
C LEU A 93 -18.24 -14.94 11.17
N PHE A 94 -17.06 -14.86 11.80
CA PHE A 94 -16.94 -14.69 13.24
C PHE A 94 -17.58 -13.37 13.71
N PHE A 95 -17.24 -12.24 13.08
CA PHE A 95 -17.75 -10.93 13.48
C PHE A 95 -19.25 -10.77 13.23
N MET A 96 -19.83 -11.41 12.20
CA MET A 96 -21.29 -11.48 12.04
C MET A 96 -21.95 -12.19 13.24
N GLY A 97 -21.39 -13.32 13.72
CA GLY A 97 -21.91 -14.00 14.91
C GLY A 97 -21.76 -13.16 16.19
N VAL A 98 -20.68 -12.39 16.30
CA VAL A 98 -20.43 -11.45 17.40
C VAL A 98 -21.38 -10.24 17.35
N GLU A 99 -21.68 -9.71 16.17
CA GLU A 99 -22.60 -8.58 15.97
C GLU A 99 -24.01 -8.89 16.49
N TYR A 100 -24.51 -10.11 16.26
CA TYR A 100 -25.81 -10.55 16.79
C TYR A 100 -25.81 -10.86 18.31
N THR A 101 -24.66 -10.81 18.99
CA THR A 101 -24.53 -11.22 20.41
C THR A 101 -23.93 -10.16 21.33
N ILE A 102 -23.33 -9.08 20.81
CA ILE A 102 -22.87 -7.94 21.63
C ILE A 102 -24.06 -7.02 21.95
N PRO A 103 -24.37 -6.77 23.24
CA PRO A 103 -25.33 -5.73 23.62
C PRO A 103 -24.77 -4.34 23.31
N MET A 104 -25.62 -3.46 22.77
CA MET A 104 -25.23 -2.08 22.48
C MET A 104 -24.86 -1.32 23.76
N VAL A 105 -23.83 -0.48 23.68
CA VAL A 105 -23.37 0.37 24.78
C VAL A 105 -24.46 1.40 25.12
N PRO A 106 -24.90 1.54 26.38
CA PRO A 106 -25.89 2.53 26.80
C PRO A 106 -25.48 3.98 26.48
N SER A 107 -26.45 4.83 26.14
CA SER A 107 -26.22 6.22 25.68
C SER A 107 -25.68 7.17 26.76
N ASP A 108 -25.80 6.81 28.03
CA ASP A 108 -25.27 7.50 29.21
C ASP A 108 -23.87 7.02 29.62
N SER A 109 -23.39 5.92 29.02
CA SER A 109 -22.10 5.30 29.34
C SER A 109 -20.97 5.75 28.39
N PRO A 110 -19.71 5.79 28.84
CA PRO A 110 -18.59 6.17 27.98
C PRO A 110 -18.36 5.16 26.85
N PRO A 111 -17.82 5.58 25.68
CA PRO A 111 -17.56 4.66 24.56
C PRO A 111 -16.69 3.46 24.98
N LEU A 112 -17.12 2.25 24.61
CA LEU A 112 -16.36 1.03 24.83
C LEU A 112 -15.14 0.99 23.90
N ASP A 113 -13.95 1.01 24.49
CA ASP A 113 -12.70 0.83 23.78
C ASP A 113 -11.93 -0.38 24.34
N LEU A 114 -11.61 -1.35 23.47
CA LEU A 114 -10.93 -2.57 23.87
C LEU A 114 -9.43 -2.33 24.15
N GLY A 115 -8.76 -1.47 23.38
CA GLY A 115 -7.36 -1.12 23.62
C GLY A 115 -7.16 -0.38 24.95
N PHE A 116 -8.15 0.41 25.37
CA PHE A 116 -8.17 1.01 26.72
C PHE A 116 -8.22 -0.05 27.82
N ARG A 117 -9.05 -1.10 27.68
CA ARG A 117 -9.06 -2.25 28.61
C ARG A 117 -7.74 -3.00 28.58
N PHE A 118 -7.20 -3.31 27.40
CA PHE A 118 -5.90 -3.98 27.27
C PHE A 118 -4.72 -3.18 27.85
N THR A 119 -4.83 -1.85 27.94
CA THR A 119 -3.78 -0.96 28.45
C THR A 119 -4.07 -0.38 29.84
N GLU A 120 -5.10 -0.86 30.54
CA GLU A 120 -5.52 -0.38 31.87
C GLU A 120 -4.40 -0.46 32.92
N SER A 121 -3.67 -1.58 32.99
CA SER A 121 -2.50 -1.73 33.87
C SER A 121 -1.38 -0.71 33.56
N LEU A 122 -1.16 -0.42 32.27
CA LEU A 122 -0.20 0.60 31.85
C LEU A 122 -0.69 2.01 32.21
N ASN A 123 -1.97 2.32 32.02
CA ASN A 123 -2.57 3.60 32.43
C ASN A 123 -2.37 3.84 33.93
N THR A 124 -2.76 2.89 34.77
CA THR A 124 -2.56 2.95 36.24
C THR A 124 -1.06 3.14 36.59
N GLY A 125 -0.16 2.41 35.92
CA GLY A 125 1.28 2.52 36.11
C GLY A 125 1.87 3.87 35.71
N LEU A 126 1.30 4.53 34.70
CA LEU A 126 1.68 5.89 34.27
C LEU A 126 1.07 6.97 35.17
N ALA A 127 -0.18 6.81 35.61
CA ALA A 127 -0.83 7.70 36.57
C ALA A 127 -0.06 7.76 37.89
N ALA A 128 0.42 6.60 38.37
CA ALA A 128 1.26 6.50 39.57
C ALA A 128 2.69 7.08 39.38
N ARG A 129 3.11 7.41 38.14
CA ARG A 129 4.47 7.86 37.82
C ARG A 129 4.47 9.03 36.80
N PRO A 130 4.07 10.25 37.20
CA PRO A 130 3.95 11.40 36.28
C PRO A 130 5.23 11.75 35.50
N ASN A 131 6.40 11.53 36.11
CA ASN A 131 7.71 11.73 35.46
C ASN A 131 7.93 10.73 34.31
N LEU A 132 7.48 9.48 34.46
CA LEU A 132 7.55 8.47 33.41
C LEU A 132 6.57 8.79 32.28
N ASN A 133 5.34 9.20 32.60
CA ASN A 133 4.39 9.67 31.57
C ASN A 133 4.97 10.83 30.76
N SER A 134 5.59 11.81 31.43
CA SER A 134 6.18 12.98 30.76
C SER A 134 7.43 12.64 29.94
N LEU A 135 8.25 11.68 30.37
CA LEU A 135 9.36 11.16 29.56
C LEU A 135 8.83 10.45 28.30
N LEU A 136 7.81 9.61 28.42
CA LEU A 136 7.21 8.92 27.28
C LEU A 136 6.47 9.89 26.34
N ALA A 137 5.84 10.94 26.87
CA ALA A 137 5.29 12.05 26.09
C ALA A 137 6.39 12.74 25.26
N ALA A 138 7.51 13.11 25.89
CA ALA A 138 8.65 13.72 25.21
C ALA A 138 9.25 12.81 24.12
N LEU A 139 9.32 11.50 24.36
CA LEU A 139 9.79 10.53 23.36
C LEU A 139 8.82 10.39 22.17
N ASN A 140 7.50 10.39 22.41
CA ASN A 140 6.50 10.45 21.33
C ASN A 140 6.63 11.74 20.52
N THR A 141 6.75 12.90 21.18
CA THR A 141 6.94 14.21 20.54
C THR A 141 8.24 14.26 19.72
N LEU A 142 9.34 13.70 20.23
CA LEU A 142 10.59 13.55 19.48
C LEU A 142 10.39 12.66 18.25
N PHE A 143 9.62 11.59 18.34
CA PHE A 143 9.32 10.74 17.18
C PHE A 143 8.43 11.43 16.14
N VAL A 144 7.45 12.24 16.54
CA VAL A 144 6.70 13.12 15.62
C VAL A 144 7.65 14.09 14.90
N ALA A 145 8.58 14.72 15.63
CA ALA A 145 9.59 15.59 15.04
C ALA A 145 10.48 14.84 14.04
N MET A 146 10.87 13.58 14.32
CA MET A 146 11.59 12.73 13.37
C MET A 146 10.77 12.42 12.11
N GLN A 147 9.46 12.16 12.23
CA GLN A 147 8.56 11.94 11.10
C GLN A 147 8.46 13.19 10.22
N SER A 148 8.17 14.35 10.81
CA SER A 148 8.09 15.62 10.10
C SER A 148 9.42 15.97 9.42
N THR A 149 10.54 15.80 10.12
CA THR A 149 11.89 16.04 9.58
C THR A 149 12.15 15.15 8.37
N TYR A 150 11.83 13.86 8.43
CA TYR A 150 11.98 12.95 7.29
C TYR A 150 11.11 13.36 6.09
N ILE A 151 9.84 13.73 6.33
CA ILE A 151 8.91 14.14 5.27
C ILE A 151 9.40 15.42 4.60
N PHE A 152 9.81 16.44 5.36
CA PHE A 152 10.37 17.67 4.79
C PHE A 152 11.72 17.44 4.11
N TRP A 153 12.59 16.59 4.66
CA TRP A 153 13.85 16.19 4.02
C TRP A 153 13.63 15.52 2.67
N SER A 154 12.68 14.59 2.58
CA SER A 154 12.34 13.90 1.33
C SER A 154 11.88 14.87 0.23
N LEU A 155 11.23 15.96 0.60
CA LEU A 155 10.83 17.02 -0.33
C LEU A 155 12.00 17.94 -0.69
N LEU A 156 12.62 18.55 0.32
CA LEU A 156 13.53 19.69 0.14
C LEU A 156 14.91 19.27 -0.36
N VAL A 157 15.40 18.10 0.06
CA VAL A 157 16.76 17.63 -0.27
C VAL A 157 16.72 16.54 -1.33
N GLU A 158 15.76 15.62 -1.25
CA GLU A 158 15.66 14.51 -2.21
C GLU A 158 14.73 14.80 -3.40
N GLY A 159 13.95 15.90 -3.36
CA GLY A 159 13.06 16.29 -4.46
C GLY A 159 11.85 15.36 -4.66
N ARG A 160 11.47 14.57 -3.65
CA ARG A 160 10.45 13.50 -3.72
C ARG A 160 9.15 13.94 -3.02
N PRO A 161 8.19 14.58 -3.72
CA PRO A 161 7.03 15.21 -3.06
C PRO A 161 5.96 14.23 -2.56
N ARG A 162 6.05 12.92 -2.85
CA ARG A 162 4.98 11.95 -2.55
C ARG A 162 4.63 11.89 -1.06
N ALA A 163 5.64 11.80 -0.19
CA ALA A 163 5.40 11.75 1.26
C ALA A 163 4.71 13.03 1.75
N THR A 164 5.13 14.21 1.29
CA THR A 164 4.50 15.48 1.67
C THR A 164 3.07 15.59 1.15
N ILE A 165 2.80 15.20 -0.10
CA ILE A 165 1.43 15.23 -0.67
C ILE A 165 0.52 14.28 0.10
N ALA A 166 0.99 13.07 0.43
CA ALA A 166 0.26 12.13 1.28
C ALA A 166 -0.03 12.74 2.66
N SER A 167 0.96 13.39 3.30
CA SER A 167 0.76 14.07 4.59
C SER A 167 -0.21 15.24 4.50
N LEU A 168 -0.20 16.03 3.42
CA LEU A 168 -1.14 17.13 3.19
C LEU A 168 -2.58 16.62 3.06
N PHE A 169 -2.81 15.58 2.24
CA PHE A 169 -4.13 14.95 2.14
C PHE A 169 -4.57 14.39 3.50
N MET A 170 -3.68 13.66 4.18
CA MET A 170 -3.94 13.06 5.49
C MET A 170 -4.33 14.10 6.55
N PHE A 171 -3.54 15.15 6.74
CA PHE A 171 -3.84 16.19 7.74
C PHE A 171 -5.10 17.01 7.38
N THR A 172 -5.34 17.26 6.09
CA THR A 172 -6.56 17.95 5.64
C THR A 172 -7.81 17.12 5.94
N CYS A 173 -7.81 15.84 5.58
CA CYS A 173 -8.92 14.93 5.87
C CYS A 173 -9.10 14.68 7.37
N ARG A 174 -8.01 14.58 8.16
CA ARG A 174 -8.05 14.52 9.64
C ARG A 174 -8.70 15.77 10.25
N GLY A 175 -8.42 16.96 9.71
CA GLY A 175 -9.06 18.20 10.13
C GLY A 175 -10.57 18.22 9.84
N ILE A 176 -10.97 17.80 8.63
CA ILE A 176 -12.38 17.73 8.22
C ILE A 176 -13.14 16.70 9.06
N LEU A 177 -12.63 15.47 9.16
CA LEU A 177 -13.31 14.38 9.89
C LEU A 177 -13.41 14.67 11.38
N GLY A 178 -12.35 15.20 12.01
CA GLY A 178 -12.40 15.63 13.41
C GLY A 178 -13.36 16.81 13.67
N SER A 179 -13.53 17.71 12.69
CA SER A 179 -14.53 18.78 12.78
C SER A 179 -15.96 18.24 12.64
N SER A 180 -16.17 17.21 11.82
CA SER A 180 -17.48 16.56 11.62
C SER A 180 -17.89 15.63 12.77
N THR A 181 -16.92 14.92 13.36
CA THR A 181 -17.15 13.96 14.45
C THR A 181 -16.03 14.05 15.47
N GLN A 182 -16.36 14.50 16.68
CA GLN A 182 -15.43 14.56 17.82
C GLN A 182 -15.69 13.39 18.77
N LEU A 183 -14.63 12.75 19.25
CA LEU A 183 -14.72 11.74 20.29
C LEU A 183 -14.58 12.40 21.67
N PRO A 184 -15.36 11.98 22.68
CA PRO A 184 -15.30 12.59 24.01
C PRO A 184 -13.94 12.31 24.67
N LEU A 185 -13.47 13.27 25.49
CA LEU A 185 -12.25 13.10 26.27
C LEU A 185 -12.46 12.03 27.36
N PRO A 186 -11.65 10.94 27.42
CA PRO A 186 -11.73 9.98 28.52
C PRO A 186 -11.38 10.63 29.86
N LYS A 187 -12.14 10.31 30.92
CA LYS A 187 -11.90 10.83 32.28
C LYS A 187 -10.52 10.45 32.83
N GLU A 188 -9.94 9.37 32.30
CA GLU A 188 -8.63 8.80 32.67
C GLU A 188 -7.48 9.30 31.76
N PHE A 189 -7.68 10.40 31.02
CA PHE A 189 -6.67 10.99 30.15
C PHE A 189 -5.46 11.54 30.93
N LEU A 190 -4.27 11.02 30.60
CA LEU A 190 -3.00 11.38 31.23
C LEU A 190 -2.17 12.31 30.32
N GLY A 191 -2.65 13.53 30.12
CA GLY A 191 -1.93 14.56 29.37
C GLY A 191 -0.62 14.99 30.05
N SER A 192 0.40 15.32 29.25
CA SER A 192 1.64 15.95 29.71
C SER A 192 1.90 17.25 28.95
N GLY A 193 2.58 18.22 29.57
CA GLY A 193 3.05 19.44 28.90
C GLY A 193 4.11 19.17 27.81
N ALA A 194 4.68 17.96 27.77
CA ALA A 194 5.60 17.52 26.73
C ALA A 194 4.91 16.87 25.51
N ASP A 195 3.57 16.74 25.54
CA ASP A 195 2.80 16.22 24.40
C ASP A 195 2.72 17.21 23.24
N PHE A 196 2.88 16.72 22.01
CA PHE A 196 2.60 17.51 20.80
C PHE A 196 1.52 16.85 19.93
N PRO A 197 0.42 17.56 19.59
CA PRO A 197 0.05 18.90 20.09
C PRO A 197 -0.27 18.88 21.59
N VAL A 198 -0.02 19.99 22.29
CA VAL A 198 -0.26 20.10 23.73
C VAL A 198 -1.76 20.11 24.04
N GLY A 199 -2.18 19.36 25.06
CA GLY A 199 -3.55 19.35 25.57
C GLY A 199 -4.54 18.57 24.70
N ASN A 200 -5.82 18.96 24.75
CA ASN A 200 -6.93 18.15 24.24
C ASN A 200 -7.11 18.20 22.71
N VAL A 201 -6.19 18.86 21.98
CA VAL A 201 -6.25 19.04 20.51
C VAL A 201 -6.28 17.71 19.76
N SER A 202 -5.74 16.63 20.34
CA SER A 202 -5.78 15.27 19.77
C SER A 202 -7.19 14.72 19.58
N PHE A 203 -8.16 15.11 20.42
CA PHE A 203 -9.57 14.65 20.37
C PHE A 203 -10.44 15.45 19.40
N PHE A 204 -10.01 16.67 19.05
CA PHE A 204 -10.60 17.46 17.97
C PHE A 204 -10.24 16.91 16.57
N LEU A 205 -9.28 15.99 16.48
CA LEU A 205 -8.67 15.55 15.21
C LEU A 205 -8.74 14.02 15.06
N PHE A 206 -9.88 13.51 14.60
CA PHE A 206 -10.01 12.12 14.14
C PHE A 206 -9.49 11.98 12.71
N PHE A 207 -8.71 10.98 12.31
CA PHE A 207 -8.08 9.84 12.98
C PHE A 207 -6.63 10.17 13.41
N SER A 208 -5.90 9.28 14.10
CA SER A 208 -4.55 9.57 14.65
C SER A 208 -3.50 9.94 13.60
N GLY A 209 -3.02 11.19 13.66
CA GLY A 209 -2.02 11.76 12.76
C GLY A 209 -0.60 11.29 13.04
N HIS A 210 -0.27 11.02 14.31
CA HIS A 210 1.01 10.42 14.73
C HIS A 210 1.25 9.07 14.06
N VAL A 211 0.20 8.24 14.01
CA VAL A 211 0.27 6.90 13.44
C VAL A 211 0.27 6.95 11.90
N ALA A 212 -0.56 7.82 11.32
CA ALA A 212 -0.63 8.01 9.87
C ALA A 212 0.66 8.62 9.29
N GLY A 213 1.24 9.63 9.96
CA GLY A 213 2.49 10.29 9.55
C GLY A 213 3.67 9.31 9.55
N SER A 214 3.81 8.52 10.62
CA SER A 214 4.82 7.46 10.68
C SER A 214 4.62 6.38 9.61
N MET A 215 3.37 6.00 9.30
CA MET A 215 3.09 5.04 8.22
C MET A 215 3.51 5.59 6.86
N ILE A 216 3.16 6.85 6.54
CA ILE A 216 3.59 7.52 5.29
C ILE A 216 5.12 7.56 5.18
N ALA A 217 5.81 7.93 6.26
CA ALA A 217 7.27 7.94 6.30
C ALA A 217 7.89 6.55 6.09
N SER A 218 7.37 5.51 6.76
CA SER A 218 7.83 4.12 6.62
C SER A 218 7.60 3.57 5.20
N LEU A 219 6.41 3.78 4.62
CA LEU A 219 6.11 3.39 3.24
C LEU A 219 7.05 4.06 2.23
N ASP A 220 7.39 5.31 2.47
CA ASP A 220 8.35 6.03 1.64
C ASP A 220 9.78 5.49 1.76
N MET A 221 10.24 5.21 2.98
CA MET A 221 11.54 4.56 3.21
C MET A 221 11.63 3.19 2.52
N ARG A 222 10.56 2.39 2.56
CA ARG A 222 10.48 1.08 1.88
C ARG A 222 10.64 1.21 0.37
N ARG A 223 9.99 2.21 -0.27
CA ARG A 223 10.18 2.50 -1.71
C ARG A 223 11.63 2.85 -2.03
N MET A 224 12.30 3.59 -1.16
CA MET A 224 13.72 3.93 -1.29
C MET A 224 14.68 2.81 -0.86
N LYS A 225 14.17 1.60 -0.61
CA LYS A 225 14.93 0.42 -0.11
C LYS A 225 15.64 0.64 1.23
N ARG A 226 15.24 1.65 2.01
CA ARG A 226 15.79 1.99 3.34
C ARG A 226 15.16 1.15 4.45
N TYR A 227 15.12 -0.17 4.25
CA TYR A 227 14.31 -1.09 5.07
C TYR A 227 14.63 -1.04 6.56
N LYS A 228 15.90 -0.90 6.96
CA LYS A 228 16.30 -0.76 8.39
C LYS A 228 15.66 0.46 9.05
N MET A 229 15.57 1.58 8.32
CA MET A 229 14.95 2.82 8.82
C MET A 229 13.42 2.67 8.89
N ALA A 230 12.80 2.05 7.87
CA ALA A 230 11.37 1.74 7.88
C ALA A 230 10.99 0.87 9.08
N TRP A 231 11.67 -0.26 9.30
CA TRP A 231 11.45 -1.13 10.45
C TRP A 231 11.61 -0.42 11.80
N SER A 232 12.58 0.51 11.90
CA SER A 232 12.77 1.32 13.10
C SER A 232 11.57 2.27 13.31
N PHE A 233 11.06 2.90 12.25
CA PHE A 233 9.86 3.72 12.29
C PHE A 233 8.61 2.89 12.64
N ASP A 234 8.47 1.67 12.10
CA ASP A 234 7.35 0.79 12.42
C ASP A 234 7.35 0.41 13.91
N ALA A 235 8.51 0.04 14.47
CA ALA A 235 8.66 -0.30 15.88
C ALA A 235 8.39 0.90 16.80
N LEU A 236 8.92 2.09 16.46
CA LEU A 236 8.63 3.33 17.17
C LEU A 236 7.14 3.70 17.06
N ASN A 237 6.48 3.42 15.94
CA ASN A 237 5.04 3.68 15.77
C ASN A 237 4.19 2.76 16.66
N ILE A 238 4.58 1.50 16.83
CA ILE A 238 3.91 0.57 17.76
C ILE A 238 4.05 1.08 19.20
N LEU A 239 5.26 1.47 19.63
CA LEU A 239 5.49 2.05 20.96
C LEU A 239 4.69 3.36 21.16
N GLN A 240 4.68 4.23 20.15
CA GLN A 240 3.92 5.47 20.12
C GLN A 240 2.41 5.20 20.29
N ALA A 241 1.86 4.22 19.57
CA ALA A 241 0.46 3.81 19.64
C ALA A 241 0.10 3.19 21.00
N ILE A 242 0.95 2.30 21.54
CA ILE A 242 0.78 1.73 22.89
C ILE A 242 0.74 2.83 23.94
N ARG A 243 1.64 3.82 23.85
CA ARG A 243 1.63 4.96 24.77
C ARG A 243 0.37 5.80 24.63
N LEU A 244 -0.10 6.06 23.41
CA LEU A 244 -1.32 6.84 23.17
C LEU A 244 -2.59 6.12 23.70
N LEU A 245 -2.65 4.79 23.64
CA LEU A 245 -3.67 4.00 24.34
C LEU A 245 -3.51 4.08 25.86
N ALA A 246 -2.31 3.84 26.39
CA ALA A 246 -2.05 3.81 27.83
C ALA A 246 -2.28 5.19 28.50
N SER A 247 -1.98 6.30 27.83
CA SER A 247 -2.31 7.65 28.30
C SER A 247 -3.78 8.04 28.03
N ARG A 248 -4.56 7.15 27.41
CA ARG A 248 -5.94 7.38 26.94
C ARG A 248 -6.08 8.59 26.01
N GLY A 249 -5.01 8.92 25.29
CA GLY A 249 -4.89 10.08 24.40
C GLY A 249 -5.41 9.88 22.97
N HIS A 250 -5.68 8.63 22.59
CA HIS A 250 -6.38 8.27 21.34
C HIS A 250 -7.16 6.98 21.54
N TYR A 251 -8.35 6.89 20.95
CA TYR A 251 -9.11 5.65 20.90
C TYR A 251 -8.43 4.62 19.96
N THR A 252 -8.70 3.34 20.17
CA THR A 252 -8.23 2.24 19.30
C THR A 252 -8.64 2.47 17.85
N ILE A 253 -9.85 2.98 17.62
CA ILE A 253 -10.34 3.32 16.27
C ILE A 253 -9.51 4.44 15.63
N ASP A 254 -9.09 5.47 16.38
CA ASP A 254 -8.25 6.56 15.86
C ASP A 254 -6.91 6.02 15.32
N LEU A 255 -6.31 5.07 16.04
CA LEU A 255 -5.03 4.48 15.70
C LEU A 255 -5.17 3.53 14.50
N ALA A 256 -6.22 2.71 14.48
CA ALA A 256 -6.52 1.79 13.37
C ALA A 256 -6.84 2.57 12.07
N THR A 257 -7.73 3.56 12.14
CA THR A 257 -8.01 4.45 11.01
C THR A 257 -6.79 5.29 10.64
N GLY A 258 -5.92 5.64 11.59
CA GLY A 258 -4.63 6.28 11.32
C GLY A 258 -3.68 5.44 10.47
N LEU A 259 -3.53 4.14 10.77
CA LEU A 259 -2.77 3.20 9.93
C LEU A 259 -3.37 3.11 8.52
N GLY A 260 -4.70 2.93 8.43
CA GLY A 260 -5.42 2.82 7.16
C GLY A 260 -5.31 4.09 6.31
N ALA A 261 -5.45 5.25 6.93
CA ALA A 261 -5.28 6.55 6.28
C ALA A 261 -3.85 6.76 5.77
N GLY A 262 -2.83 6.37 6.54
CA GLY A 262 -1.43 6.45 6.11
C GLY A 262 -1.17 5.65 4.82
N PHE A 263 -1.74 4.44 4.70
CA PHE A 263 -1.72 3.67 3.46
C PHE A 263 -2.54 4.33 2.33
N LEU A 264 -3.79 4.72 2.61
CA LEU A 264 -4.70 5.28 1.62
C LEU A 264 -4.14 6.56 0.98
N PHE A 265 -3.70 7.52 1.79
CA PHE A 265 -3.17 8.79 1.29
C PHE A 265 -1.81 8.64 0.60
N ASP A 266 -1.00 7.64 0.96
CA ASP A 266 0.21 7.32 0.21
C ASP A 266 -0.10 6.76 -1.20
N ILE A 267 -1.13 5.93 -1.33
CA ILE A 267 -1.61 5.43 -2.64
C ILE A 267 -2.16 6.59 -3.47
N LEU A 268 -3.05 7.41 -2.90
CA LEU A 268 -3.65 8.57 -3.58
C LEU A 268 -2.58 9.60 -4.01
N ALA A 269 -1.56 9.84 -3.18
CA ALA A 269 -0.43 10.70 -3.57
C ALA A 269 0.42 10.11 -4.70
N GLY A 270 0.55 8.78 -4.77
CA GLY A 270 1.13 8.08 -5.91
C GLY A 270 0.34 8.33 -7.20
N GLN A 271 -0.95 8.03 -7.19
CA GLN A 271 -1.85 8.21 -8.34
C GLN A 271 -1.90 9.67 -8.80
N TYR A 272 -1.96 10.64 -7.88
CA TYR A 272 -1.92 12.06 -8.19
C TYR A 272 -0.64 12.46 -8.95
N LEU A 273 0.52 11.94 -8.54
CA LEU A 273 1.80 12.21 -9.20
C LEU A 273 1.90 11.50 -10.57
N GLU A 274 1.40 10.28 -10.69
CA GLU A 274 1.36 9.53 -11.95
C GLU A 274 0.49 10.25 -13.00
N CYS A 275 -0.74 10.65 -12.65
CA CYS A 275 -1.60 11.44 -13.53
C CYS A 275 -0.99 12.78 -13.93
N LYS A 276 -0.27 13.45 -13.01
CA LYS A 276 0.45 14.71 -13.32
C LYS A 276 1.66 14.49 -14.22
N GLY A 277 2.35 13.35 -14.09
CA GLY A 277 3.43 12.92 -14.97
C GLY A 277 2.95 12.64 -16.39
N GLN A 278 1.86 11.88 -16.54
CA GLN A 278 1.23 11.59 -17.83
C GLN A 278 0.80 12.88 -18.56
N LYS A 279 0.11 13.80 -17.87
CA LYS A 279 -0.28 15.10 -18.45
C LYS A 279 0.92 15.93 -18.91
N ARG A 280 2.04 15.91 -18.18
CA ARG A 280 3.28 16.59 -18.61
C ARG A 280 3.89 15.95 -19.86
N HIS A 281 3.82 14.63 -20.00
CA HIS A 281 4.30 13.94 -21.20
C HIS A 281 3.42 14.27 -22.41
N MET A 282 2.10 14.24 -22.25
CA MET A 282 1.15 14.61 -23.32
C MET A 282 1.36 16.04 -23.81
N LEU A 283 1.46 17.02 -22.89
CA LEU A 283 1.72 18.41 -23.25
C LEU A 283 3.08 18.59 -23.93
N ALA A 284 4.14 17.94 -23.43
CA ALA A 284 5.45 17.99 -24.07
C ALA A 284 5.48 17.30 -25.45
N GLU A 285 4.62 16.31 -25.68
CA GLU A 285 4.46 15.64 -26.97
C GLU A 285 3.65 16.51 -27.95
N GLU A 286 2.59 17.17 -27.50
CA GLU A 286 1.86 18.19 -28.29
C GLU A 286 2.77 19.38 -28.66
N ASP A 287 3.53 19.93 -27.71
CA ASP A 287 4.51 20.99 -27.96
C ASP A 287 5.62 20.54 -28.94
N ALA A 288 6.09 19.29 -28.81
CA ALA A 288 7.07 18.73 -29.74
C ALA A 288 6.50 18.51 -31.15
N ILE A 289 5.24 18.06 -31.26
CA ILE A 289 4.54 17.92 -32.54
C ILE A 289 4.32 19.29 -33.18
N PHE A 290 3.88 20.29 -32.41
CA PHE A 290 3.68 21.66 -32.87
C PHE A 290 4.99 22.29 -33.35
N CYS A 291 6.07 22.15 -32.58
CA CYS A 291 7.41 22.61 -32.96
C CYS A 291 7.94 21.89 -34.22
N ARG A 292 7.68 20.58 -34.37
CA ARG A 292 8.05 19.82 -35.57
C ARG A 292 7.26 20.27 -36.80
N CYS A 293 5.99 20.65 -36.63
CA CYS A 293 5.16 21.22 -37.69
C CYS A 293 5.68 22.61 -38.12
N CYS A 294 6.00 23.49 -37.17
CA CYS A 294 6.58 24.81 -37.46
C CYS A 294 7.96 24.73 -38.14
N CYS A 295 8.82 23.78 -37.74
CA CYS A 295 10.14 23.59 -38.37
C CYS A 295 10.02 23.00 -39.78
N ASN A 296 9.13 22.03 -40.00
CA ASN A 296 8.99 21.39 -41.31
C ASN A 296 8.37 22.35 -42.36
N CYS A 297 7.52 23.30 -41.95
CA CYS A 297 7.04 24.38 -42.83
C CYS A 297 8.13 25.37 -43.28
N LYS A 298 9.22 25.55 -42.50
CA LYS A 298 10.33 26.44 -42.90
C LYS A 298 11.27 25.80 -43.92
N GLN A 299 11.37 24.46 -43.97
CA GLN A 299 12.19 23.77 -44.98
C GLN A 299 11.49 23.69 -46.34
N THR A 300 10.17 23.48 -46.40
CA THR A 300 9.44 23.45 -47.69
C THR A 300 9.39 24.78 -48.42
N GLN A 301 9.45 25.93 -47.73
CA GLN A 301 9.51 27.23 -48.40
C GLN A 301 10.86 27.54 -49.04
N HIS A 302 11.96 26.93 -48.59
CA HIS A 302 13.28 27.15 -49.19
C HIS A 302 13.57 26.29 -50.43
N SER A 303 12.92 25.13 -50.58
CA SER A 303 13.09 24.26 -51.77
C SER A 303 12.18 24.62 -52.95
N ILE A 304 11.23 25.54 -52.79
CA ILE A 304 10.34 26.02 -53.88
C ILE A 304 10.86 27.34 -54.49
N ALA A 305 11.84 28.00 -53.86
CA ALA A 305 12.42 29.27 -54.32
C ALA A 305 13.65 29.10 -55.25
N THR A 306 13.99 27.87 -55.65
CA THR A 306 15.12 27.57 -56.56
C THR A 306 14.74 26.50 -57.59
N SER A 307 13.88 26.86 -58.54
CA SER A 307 13.64 26.16 -59.82
C SER A 307 13.08 27.16 -60.83
#